data_AF-A0A7C1BMU2-F1
#
_entry.id   AF-A0A7C1BMU2-F1
#
_cell.length_a   1.000
_cell.length_b   1.000
_cell.length_c   1.000
_cell.angle_alpha   90.00
_cell.angle_beta   90.00
_cell.angle_gamma   90.00
#
_symmetry.space_group_name_H-M   'P 1'
#
loop_
_entity.id
_entity.type
_entity.pdbx_description
1 polymer ?
#
loop_
_entity_poly.entity_id
_entity_poly.type
_entity_poly.pdbx_seq_one_letter_code
_entity_poly.pdbx_strand_id
1 'polypeptide(L)'
;MGTKQELTTKGELIELRVEGINEQLLEKLRGISLQLQLEGNQIILSPKDAKTITSIPETVIHHGGKLLSLTSRTESLEDIFYRLIKEEEGTIE
;
A
#
# COMPACT_ATOMS: atom_id res chain seq x y z
N MET A 1 -4.16 4.11 26.49
CA MET A 1 -4.01 2.66 26.72
C MET A 1 -4.27 1.96 25.38
N GLY A 2 -3.23 1.77 24.57
CA GLY A 2 -3.32 1.05 23.30
C GLY A 2 -3.05 -0.43 23.54
N THR A 3 -4.05 -1.28 23.34
CA THR A 3 -3.95 -2.69 23.66
C THR A 3 -3.03 -3.40 22.67
N LYS A 4 -2.14 -4.24 23.20
CA LYS A 4 -1.19 -5.16 22.52
C LYS A 4 -1.77 -5.99 21.36
N GLN A 5 -3.09 -5.97 21.15
CA GLN A 5 -3.79 -6.63 20.04
C GLN A 5 -3.63 -5.92 18.69
N GLU A 6 -3.32 -4.62 18.63
CA GLU A 6 -3.14 -3.93 17.34
C GLU A 6 -1.83 -4.31 16.63
N LEU A 7 -0.86 -4.83 17.39
CA LEU A 7 0.48 -5.21 16.91
C LEU A 7 0.60 -6.70 16.57
N THR A 8 -0.51 -7.44 16.45
CA THR A 8 -0.50 -8.85 15.99
C THR A 8 -0.93 -9.01 14.54
N THR A 9 -1.14 -7.90 13.84
CA THR A 9 -1.61 -7.92 12.46
C THR A 9 -0.42 -8.14 11.55
N LYS A 10 -0.31 -9.35 10.99
CA LYS A 10 0.39 -9.57 9.72
C LYS A 10 -0.16 -8.54 8.72
N GLY A 11 0.61 -7.52 8.40
CA GLY A 11 0.18 -6.50 7.44
C GLY A 11 0.10 -7.15 6.06
N GLU A 12 -0.93 -6.85 5.28
CA GLU A 12 -0.93 -7.23 3.87
C GLU A 12 -0.23 -6.12 3.08
N LEU A 13 0.73 -6.46 2.24
CA LEU A 13 1.34 -5.56 1.27
C LEU A 13 0.78 -5.91 -0.10
N ILE A 14 0.38 -4.92 -0.87
CA ILE A 14 -0.11 -5.11 -2.23
C ILE A 14 0.83 -4.41 -3.19
N GLU A 15 1.40 -5.22 -4.07
CA GLU A 15 2.19 -4.74 -5.19
C GLU A 15 1.33 -4.74 -6.45
N LEU A 16 1.22 -3.58 -7.08
CA LEU A 16 0.42 -3.34 -8.26
C LEU A 16 1.36 -2.87 -9.36
N ARG A 17 1.19 -3.40 -10.57
CA ARG A 17 1.79 -2.78 -11.76
C ARG A 17 0.67 -2.16 -12.58
N VAL A 18 0.73 -0.86 -12.80
CA VAL A 18 -0.34 -0.07 -13.42
C VAL A 18 0.24 0.82 -14.50
N GLU A 19 -0.35 0.80 -15.70
CA GLU A 19 -0.12 1.84 -16.71
C GLU A 19 -1.17 2.93 -16.60
N GLY A 20 -0.83 4.17 -16.98
CA GLY A 20 -1.78 5.29 -16.92
C GLY A 20 -1.99 5.83 -15.50
N ILE A 21 -0.98 5.72 -14.63
CA ILE A 21 -1.01 6.29 -13.28
C ILE A 21 -1.20 7.81 -13.39
N ASN A 22 -2.24 8.31 -12.72
CA ASN A 22 -2.55 9.72 -12.63
C ASN A 22 -2.80 10.11 -11.17
N GLU A 23 -2.86 11.41 -10.90
CA GLU A 23 -3.02 11.94 -9.53
C GLU A 23 -4.33 11.49 -8.89
N GLN A 24 -5.44 11.43 -9.64
CA GLN A 24 -6.74 11.00 -9.12
C GLN A 24 -6.70 9.55 -8.63
N LEU A 25 -6.07 8.65 -9.39
CA LEU A 25 -5.87 7.27 -9.00
C LEU A 25 -5.03 7.18 -7.72
N LEU A 26 -3.93 7.92 -7.64
CA LEU A 26 -3.06 7.92 -6.46
C LEU A 26 -3.78 8.45 -5.23
N GLU A 27 -4.59 9.51 -5.35
CA GLU A 27 -5.39 10.04 -4.25
C GLU A 27 -6.40 9.01 -3.73
N LYS A 28 -7.08 8.29 -4.62
CA LYS A 28 -8.02 7.23 -4.23
C LYS A 28 -7.31 6.08 -3.52
N LEU A 29 -6.17 5.65 -4.05
CA LEU A 29 -5.38 4.57 -3.44
C LEU A 29 -4.84 5.01 -2.06
N ARG A 30 -4.35 6.25 -1.91
CA ARG A 30 -3.96 6.82 -0.61
C ARG A 30 -5.13 6.84 0.38
N GLY A 31 -6.35 7.10 -0.09
CA GLY A 31 -7.56 7.10 0.74
C GLY A 31 -7.89 5.75 1.37
N ILE A 32 -7.53 4.64 0.71
CA ILE A 32 -7.83 3.28 1.14
C ILE A 32 -6.60 2.54 1.71
N SER A 33 -5.40 3.10 1.56
CA SER A 33 -4.16 2.56 2.11
C SER A 33 -3.72 3.28 3.39
N LEU A 34 -2.98 2.59 4.26
CA LEU A 34 -2.21 3.19 5.34
C LEU A 34 -0.93 3.84 4.82
N GLN A 35 -0.30 3.21 3.85
CA GLN A 35 0.91 3.67 3.19
C GLN A 35 0.82 3.37 1.70
N LEU A 36 1.38 4.27 0.89
CA LEU A 36 1.46 4.12 -0.56
C LEU A 36 2.81 4.64 -1.03
N GLN A 37 3.53 3.79 -1.77
CA GLN A 37 4.77 4.11 -2.45
C GLN A 37 4.59 3.91 -3.95
N LEU A 38 5.15 4.82 -4.74
CA LEU A 38 5.12 4.77 -6.20
C LEU A 38 6.55 4.67 -6.73
N GLU A 39 6.83 3.59 -7.44
CA GLU A 39 8.12 3.31 -8.08
C GLU A 39 7.88 3.13 -9.59
N GLY A 40 7.91 4.24 -10.34
CA GLY A 40 7.66 4.22 -11.78
C GLY A 40 6.23 3.80 -12.13
N ASN A 41 6.05 2.58 -12.66
CA ASN A 41 4.74 1.99 -12.95
C ASN A 41 4.28 0.96 -11.90
N GLN A 42 5.02 0.86 -10.80
CA GLN A 42 4.71 -0.01 -9.69
C GLN A 42 4.17 0.80 -8.52
N ILE A 43 3.01 0.41 -7.99
CA ILE A 43 2.43 0.99 -6.78
C ILE A 43 2.48 -0.09 -5.71
N ILE A 44 3.12 0.24 -4.60
CA ILE A 44 3.19 -0.62 -3.42
C ILE A 44 2.34 0.04 -2.34
N LEU A 45 1.35 -0.66 -1.81
CA LEU A 45 0.49 -0.11 -0.77
C LEU A 45 0.19 -1.12 0.33
N SER A 46 -0.05 -0.58 1.52
CA SER A 46 -0.56 -1.34 2.66
C SER A 46 -2.03 -0.98 2.82
N PRO A 47 -2.99 -1.89 2.54
CA PRO A 47 -4.42 -1.60 2.66
C PRO A 47 -4.81 -1.44 4.13
N LYS A 48 -5.83 -0.63 4.40
CA LYS A 48 -6.36 -0.43 5.77
C LYS A 48 -7.00 -1.69 6.36
N ASP A 49 -7.54 -2.55 5.50
CA ASP A 49 -8.23 -3.78 5.87
C ASP A 49 -8.29 -4.75 4.68
N ALA A 50 -8.53 -6.03 4.97
CA ALA A 50 -8.61 -7.08 3.95
C ALA A 50 -9.74 -6.87 2.92
N LYS A 51 -10.79 -6.10 3.27
CA LYS A 51 -11.89 -5.78 2.34
C LYS A 51 -11.48 -4.74 1.30
N THR A 52 -10.50 -3.90 1.63
CA THR A 52 -9.96 -2.91 0.71
C THR A 52 -9.28 -3.57 -0.49
N ILE A 53 -8.64 -4.73 -0.29
CA ILE A 53 -7.89 -5.46 -1.33
C ILE A 53 -8.74 -5.72 -2.58
N THR A 54 -9.98 -6.15 -2.38
CA THR A 54 -10.89 -6.50 -3.48
C THR A 54 -11.38 -5.28 -4.27
N SER A 55 -11.31 -4.08 -3.68
CA SER A 55 -11.71 -2.82 -4.33
C SER A 55 -10.61 -2.18 -5.18
N ILE A 56 -9.36 -2.62 -5.03
CA ILE A 56 -8.20 -2.02 -5.73
C ILE A 56 -8.28 -2.21 -7.25
N PRO A 57 -8.57 -3.41 -7.79
CA PRO A 57 -8.67 -3.58 -9.24
C PRO A 57 -9.72 -2.67 -9.87
N GLU A 58 -10.90 -2.59 -9.25
CA GLU A 58 -11.98 -1.73 -9.72
C GLU A 58 -11.58 -0.25 -9.66
N THR A 59 -10.93 0.18 -8.58
CA THR A 59 -10.44 1.55 -8.43
C THR A 59 -9.45 1.93 -9.54
N VAL A 60 -8.50 1.04 -9.84
CA VAL A 60 -7.50 1.25 -10.89
C VAL A 60 -8.18 1.41 -12.25
N ILE A 61 -9.08 0.50 -12.61
CA ILE A 61 -9.77 0.51 -13.91
C ILE A 61 -10.67 1.74 -14.04
N HIS A 62 -11.42 2.08 -13.00
CA HIS A 62 -12.37 3.19 -13.01
C HIS A 62 -11.67 4.55 -13.17
N HIS A 63 -10.44 4.69 -12.67
CA HIS A 63 -9.67 5.93 -12.76
C HIS A 63 -8.71 5.93 -13.97
N GLY A 64 -8.97 5.09 -14.98
CA GLY A 64 -8.25 5.08 -16.25
C GLY A 64 -6.89 4.38 -16.21
N GLY A 65 -6.56 3.71 -15.09
CA GLY A 65 -5.39 2.87 -14.98
C GLY A 65 -5.62 1.50 -15.61
N LYS A 66 -4.56 0.94 -16.20
CA LYS A 66 -4.54 -0.42 -16.71
C LYS A 66 -3.74 -1.29 -15.76
N LEU A 67 -4.44 -2.15 -15.00
CA LEU A 67 -3.82 -3.09 -14.09
C LEU A 67 -3.12 -4.21 -14.87
N LEU A 68 -1.79 -4.23 -14.81
CA LEU A 68 -0.95 -5.27 -15.43
C LEU A 68 -0.74 -6.46 -14.50
N SER A 69 -0.60 -6.22 -13.20
CA SER A 69 -0.40 -7.25 -12.18
C SER A 69 -0.86 -6.76 -10.82
N LEU A 70 -1.34 -7.67 -9.99
CA LEU A 70 -1.64 -7.46 -8.57
C LEU A 70 -1.15 -8.66 -7.78
N THR A 71 -0.28 -8.43 -6.82
CA THR A 71 0.27 -9.46 -5.94
C THR A 71 0.09 -9.02 -4.50
N SER A 72 -0.57 -9.85 -3.69
CA SER A 72 -0.64 -9.69 -2.23
C SER A 72 0.49 -10.46 -1.57
N ARG A 73 1.25 -9.80 -0.70
CA ARG A 73 2.21 -10.44 0.20
C ARG A 73 1.80 -10.20 1.63
N THR A 74 2.14 -11.15 2.49
CA THR A 74 2.00 -11.00 3.92
C THR A 74 3.32 -10.49 4.48
N GLU A 75 3.30 -9.33 5.12
CA GLU A 75 4.46 -8.79 5.82
C GLU A 75 4.48 -9.21 7.27
N SER A 76 5.69 -9.50 7.75
CA SER A 76 5.92 -9.74 9.17
C SER A 76 6.03 -8.41 9.90
N LEU A 77 5.81 -8.44 11.22
CA LEU A 77 6.01 -7.26 12.07
C LEU A 77 7.44 -6.72 12.00
N GLU A 78 8.41 -7.60 11.80
CA GLU A 78 9.82 -7.25 11.61
C GLU A 78 10.02 -6.42 10.33
N ASP A 79 9.42 -6.83 9.20
CA ASP A 79 9.46 -6.06 7.94
C ASP A 79 8.85 -4.66 8.09
N ILE A 80 7.70 -4.59 8.78
CA ILE A 80 7.01 -3.32 9.08
C ILE A 80 7.88 -2.42 9.95
N PHE A 81 8.51 -2.97 10.98
CA PHE A 81 9.38 -2.22 11.89
C PHE A 81 10.62 -1.69 11.19
N TYR A 82 11.30 -2.51 10.37
CA TYR A 82 12.46 -2.09 9.59
C TYR A 82 12.13 -0.93 8.64
N ARG A 83 10.97 -0.98 7.97
CA ARG A 83 10.54 0.09 7.07
C ARG A 83 10.23 1.39 7.81
N LEU A 84 9.52 1.31 8.95
CA LEU A 84 9.20 2.51 9.76
C LEU A 84 10.47 3.22 10.24
N ILE A 85 11.47 2.48 10.70
CA ILE A 85 12.76 3.07 11.11
C ILE A 85 13.48 3.66 9.90
N LYS A 86 13.49 2.95 8.76
CA LYS A 86 14.16 3.44 7.55
C LYS A 86 13.53 4.72 6.98
N GLU A 87 12.21 4.90 7.13
CA GLU A 87 11.53 6.14 6.77
C GLU A 87 11.88 7.30 7.72
N GLU A 88 12.14 7.04 9.01
CA GLU A 88 12.60 8.06 9.97
C GLU A 88 14.08 8.45 9.77
N GLU A 89 14.95 7.50 9.40
CA GLU A 89 16.38 7.77 9.16
C GLU A 89 16.66 8.59 7.88
N GLY A 90 15.64 8.81 7.04
CA GLY A 90 15.71 9.65 5.83
C GLY A 90 15.53 11.15 6.07
N THR A 91 15.30 11.60 7.32
CA THR A 91 15.20 13.03 7.68
C THR A 91 16.35 13.44 8.60
N ILE A 92 17.57 13.37 8.10
CA ILE A 92 18.72 14.10 8.65
C ILE A 92 19.60 14.61 7.50
N GLU A 93 19.20 15.75 6.94
CA GLU A 93 20.11 16.73 6.34
C GLU A 93 19.75 18.13 6.84
#